data_AF-A0A2N6DF57-F1
#
_entry.id   AF-A0A2N6DF57-F1
#
_cell.length_a   1.000
_cell.length_b   1.000
_cell.length_c   1.000
_cell.angle_alpha   90.00
_cell.angle_beta   90.00
_cell.angle_gamma   90.00
#
_symmetry.space_group_name_H-M   'P 1'
#
loop_
_entity.id
_entity.type
_entity.pdbx_description
1 polymer ?
#
loop_
_entity_poly.entity_id
_entity_poly.type
_entity_poly.pdbx_seq_one_letter_code
_entity_poly.pdbx_strand_id
1 'polypeptide(L)' 'MHNVSILMSYQDLSARTAIAVGTLRNKVSRKEFVQGVHYIKSSRGKNGKVLFLEAAFQHLLKEGGYHE' A
#
# COMPACT_ATOMS: atom_id res chain seq x y z
N MET A 1 -4.05 -23.06 8.28
CA MET A 1 -4.46 -22.52 6.96
C MET A 1 -4.97 -21.10 7.15
N HIS A 2 -4.29 -20.12 6.55
CA HIS A 2 -4.80 -18.86 5.97
C HIS A 2 -3.63 -17.85 5.92
N ASN A 3 -3.01 -17.70 4.76
CA ASN A 3 -2.18 -16.54 4.45
C ASN A 3 -2.70 -15.95 3.13
N VAL A 4 -3.94 -15.45 3.18
CA VAL A 4 -4.49 -14.69 2.06
C VAL A 4 -3.75 -13.36 2.05
N SER A 5 -2.90 -13.14 1.04
CA SER A 5 -2.36 -11.80 0.78
C SER A 5 -3.50 -10.91 0.31
N ILE A 6 -4.12 -10.19 1.25
CA ILE A 6 -5.20 -9.24 0.94
C ILE A 6 -4.59 -8.07 0.17
N LEU A 7 -5.02 -7.91 -1.07
CA LEU A 7 -4.68 -6.77 -1.92
C LEU A 7 -5.67 -5.63 -1.64
N MET A 8 -5.15 -4.48 -1.23
CA MET A 8 -5.95 -3.33 -0.80
C MET A 8 -5.77 -2.13 -1.73
N SER A 9 -6.85 -1.42 -2.03
CA SER A 9 -6.73 -0.14 -2.74
C SER A 9 -6.14 0.95 -1.82
N TYR A 10 -5.87 2.13 -2.39
CA TYR A 10 -5.51 3.29 -1.58
C TYR A 10 -6.56 3.61 -0.51
N GLN A 11 -7.84 3.52 -0.85
CA GLN A 11 -8.95 3.82 0.06
C GLN A 11 -9.03 2.81 1.20
N ASP A 12 -8.90 1.53 0.90
CA ASP A 12 -8.94 0.46 1.91
C ASP A 12 -7.76 0.58 2.88
N LEU A 13 -6.56 0.85 2.35
CA LEU A 13 -5.37 1.03 3.17
C LEU A 13 -5.47 2.31 4.01
N SER A 14 -5.99 3.39 3.45
CA SER A 14 -6.22 4.64 4.18
C SER A 14 -7.18 4.44 5.35
N ALA A 15 -8.31 3.73 5.12
CA ALA A 15 -9.29 3.45 6.17
C ALA A 15 -8.72 2.60 7.32
N ARG A 16 -7.78 1.70 7.02
CA ARG A 16 -7.17 0.81 8.03
C ARG A 16 -5.99 1.43 8.78
N THR A 17 -5.26 2.35 8.15
CA THR A 17 -4.02 2.91 8.69
C THR A 17 -4.18 4.35 9.18
N ALA A 18 -5.35 4.95 8.97
CA ALA A 18 -5.63 6.38 9.13
C ALA A 18 -4.78 7.32 8.25
N ILE A 19 -3.84 6.79 7.46
CA ILE A 19 -3.00 7.59 6.55
C ILE A 19 -3.84 8.07 5.37
N ALA A 20 -3.80 9.38 5.08
CA ALA A 20 -4.51 9.94 3.93
C ALA A 20 -4.06 9.32 2.59
N VAL A 21 -5.02 9.09 1.68
CA VAL A 21 -4.75 8.58 0.31
C VAL A 21 -3.71 9.42 -0.44
N GLY A 22 -3.74 10.75 -0.25
CA GLY A 22 -2.75 11.66 -0.88
C GLY A 22 -1.32 11.37 -0.41
N THR A 23 -1.15 11.11 0.89
CA THR A 23 0.13 10.74 1.50
C THR A 23 0.64 9.42 0.94
N LEU A 24 -0.21 8.38 0.88
CA LEU A 24 0.12 7.09 0.28
C LEU A 24 0.56 7.23 -1.19
N ARG A 25 -0.16 8.03 -1.97
CA ARG A 25 0.18 8.30 -3.39
C ARG A 25 1.52 9.02 -3.53
N ASN A 26 1.78 10.02 -2.69
CA ASN A 26 3.04 10.76 -2.70
C ASN A 26 4.21 9.81 -2.41
N LYS A 27 4.06 8.88 -1.46
CA LYS A 27 5.09 7.91 -1.09
C LYS A 27 5.37 6.88 -2.19
N VAL A 28 4.33 6.40 -2.88
CA VAL A 28 4.51 5.63 -4.12
C VAL A 28 5.27 6.45 -5.17
N SER A 29 4.90 7.72 -5.36
CA SER A 29 5.57 8.62 -6.32
C SER A 29 7.04 8.90 -5.96
N ARG A 30 7.36 8.97 -4.67
CA ARG A 30 8.72 9.15 -4.13
C ARG A 30 9.54 7.86 -4.11
N LYS A 31 8.98 6.75 -4.59
CA LYS A 31 9.60 5.41 -4.57
C LYS A 31 9.95 4.92 -3.15
N GLU A 32 9.27 5.43 -2.13
CA GLU A 32 9.40 4.95 -0.75
C GLU A 32 8.78 3.54 -0.60
N PHE A 33 7.80 3.22 -1.46
CA PHE A 33 7.28 1.87 -1.60
C PHE A 33 7.85 1.21 -2.85
N VAL A 34 8.28 -0.05 -2.71
CA VAL A 34 8.82 -0.87 -3.79
C VAL A 34 7.71 -1.68 -4.46
N GLN A 35 7.58 -1.57 -5.80
CA GLN A 35 6.65 -2.39 -6.58
C GLN A 35 7.03 -3.88 -6.52
N GLY A 36 6.05 -4.76 -6.33
CA GLY A 36 6.25 -6.20 -6.14
C GLY A 36 6.50 -6.60 -4.68
N VAL A 37 6.84 -5.65 -3.81
CA VAL A 37 7.08 -5.88 -2.37
C VAL A 37 5.97 -5.26 -1.53
N HIS A 38 5.68 -3.97 -1.75
CA HIS A 38 4.70 -3.21 -0.98
C HIS A 38 3.40 -3.01 -1.75
N TYR A 39 3.49 -2.87 -3.06
CA TYR A 39 2.33 -2.70 -3.94
C TYR A 39 2.55 -3.37 -5.28
N ILE A 40 1.46 -3.69 -5.97
CA ILE A 40 1.44 -4.06 -7.38
C ILE A 40 0.70 -2.98 -8.15
N LYS A 41 1.22 -2.61 -9.31
CA LYS A 41 0.55 -1.70 -10.24
C LYS A 41 0.11 -2.52 -11.44
N SER A 42 -1.20 -2.60 -11.67
CA SER A 42 -1.73 -3.21 -12.88
C SER A 42 -1.52 -2.25 -14.06
N SER A 43 -0.89 -2.74 -15.13
CA SER A 43 -0.69 -2.00 -16.37
C SER A 43 -1.89 -2.07 -17.32
N ARG A 44 -2.98 -2.78 -16.96
CA ARG A 44 -4.19 -2.87 -17.79
C ARG A 44 -5.05 -1.62 -17.61
N GLY A 45 -4.94 -0.68 -18.54
CA GLY A 45 -5.82 0.48 -18.71
C GLY A 45 -5.15 1.85 -18.53
N LYS A 46 -5.80 2.93 -18.99
CA LYS A 46 -5.34 4.32 -18.89
C LYS A 46 -5.14 4.83 -17.45
N ASN A 47 -5.62 4.09 -16.45
CA ASN A 47 -5.48 4.39 -15.02
C ASN A 47 -4.97 3.14 -14.28
N GLY A 48 -3.67 2.86 -14.37
CA GLY A 48 -3.09 1.68 -13.73
C GLY A 48 -3.45 1.59 -12.24
N LYS A 49 -4.22 0.56 -11.87
CA LYS A 49 -4.70 0.37 -10.50
C LYS A 49 -3.52 -0.06 -9.62
N VAL A 50 -3.26 0.69 -8.56
CA VAL A 50 -2.28 0.31 -7.53
C VAL A 50 -3.02 -0.43 -6.41
N LEU A 51 -2.49 -1.59 -6.05
CA LEU A 51 -2.98 -2.41 -4.96
C LEU A 51 -1.83 -2.70 -4.00
N PHE A 52 -2.05 -2.49 -2.72
CA PHE A 52 -1.08 -2.68 -1.66
C PHE A 52 -1.19 -4.07 -1.06
N LEU A 53 -0.05 -4.60 -0.65
CA LEU A 53 0.04 -5.85 0.11
C LEU A 53 -0.13 -5.53 1.59
N GLU A 54 -1.23 -5.99 2.19
CA GLU A 54 -1.55 -5.73 3.60
C GLU A 54 -0.41 -6.07 4.56
N ALA A 55 0.18 -7.26 4.40
CA ALA A 55 1.23 -7.76 5.29
C ALA A 55 2.48 -6.84 5.29
N ALA A 56 2.85 -6.30 4.12
CA ALA A 56 3.99 -5.40 3.99
C ALA A 56 3.73 -4.07 4.73
N PHE A 57 2.50 -3.57 4.70
CA PHE A 57 2.12 -2.36 5.43
C PHE A 57 2.01 -2.59 6.93
N GLN A 58 1.43 -3.71 7.36
CA GLN A 58 1.38 -4.08 8.78
C GLN A 58 2.78 -4.18 9.39
N HIS A 59 3.77 -4.67 8.62
CA HIS A 59 5.17 -4.70 9.05
C HIS A 59 5.75 -3.29 9.21
N LEU A 60 5.55 -2.41 8.22
CA LEU A 60 6.03 -1.01 8.26
C LEU A 60 5.45 -0.22 9.44
N LEU A 61 4.17 -0.47 9.78
CA LEU A 61 3.52 0.16 10.94
C LEU A 61 4.06 -0.39 12.27
N LYS A 62 4.29 -1.70 12.36
CA LYS A 62 4.80 -2.35 13.58
C LYS A 62 6.25 -2.01 13.88
N GLU A 63 7.09 -1.81 12.86
CA GLU A 63 8.50 -1.42 13.07
C GLU A 63 8.66 0.06 13.46
N GLY A 64 7.57 0.81 13.64
CA GLY A 64 7.61 2.21 14.07
C GLY A 64 8.14 3.17 12.99
N GLY A 65 8.34 2.70 11.76
CA GLY A 65 8.83 3.50 10.65
C GLY A 65 7.78 4.46 10.07
N TYR A 66 6.50 4.29 10.43
CA TYR A 66 5.37 5.05 9.91
C TYR A 66 4.31 5.30 11.00
N HIS A 67 4.66 6.14 11.98
CA HIS A 67 3.69 6.97 12.68
C HIS A 67 3.54 8.29 11.91
N GLU A 68 2.33 8.84 11.84
CA GLU A 68 2.18 10.27 11.56
C GLU A 68 2.87 11.11 12.64
#